data_AF-I4D4J0-F1
#
_entry.id   AF-I4D4J0-F1
#
_cell.length_a   1.000
_cell.length_b   1.000
_cell.length_c   1.000
_cell.angle_alpha   90.00
_cell.angle_beta   90.00
_cell.angle_gamma   90.00
#
_symmetry.space_group_name_H-M   'P 1'
#
loop_
_entity.id
_entity.type
_entity.pdbx_description
1 polymer ?
#
loop_
_entity_poly.entity_id
_entity_poly.type
_entity_poly.pdbx_seq_one_letter_code
_entity_poly.pdbx_strand_id
1 'polypeptide(L)' 'MRTKEEYYQLVLNNRKIAGDPENLKCTCTEVLCEWHGRCRECVALHRYHQDHVPACFQSFVLY' A
#
# COMPACT_ATOMS: atom_id res chain seq x y z
N MET A 1 2.58 24.02 7.31
CA MET A 1 3.21 22.94 8.09
C MET A 1 2.19 22.46 9.11
N ARG A 2 2.09 21.14 9.33
CA ARG A 2 1.20 20.60 10.38
C ARG A 2 1.77 20.89 11.76
N THR A 3 0.90 21.07 12.75
CA THR A 3 1.29 21.13 14.16
C THR A 3 1.71 19.76 14.69
N LYS A 4 2.32 19.72 15.88
CA LYS A 4 2.73 18.48 16.52
C LYS A 4 1.53 17.59 16.85
N GLU A 5 0.45 18.21 17.30
CA GLU A 5 -0.81 17.54 17.67
C GLU A 5 -1.48 16.95 16.44
N GLU A 6 -1.54 17.71 15.34
CA GLU A 6 -2.06 17.23 14.05
C GLU A 6 -1.25 16.04 13.51
N TYR A 7 0.09 16.13 13.60
CA TYR A 7 0.95 15.01 13.21
C TYR A 7 0.72 13.77 14.08
N TYR A 8 0.57 13.95 15.39
CA TYR A 8 0.32 12.84 16.30
C TYR A 8 -1.01 12.13 16.00
N GLN A 9 -2.09 12.89 15.76
CA GLN A 9 -3.39 12.31 15.38
C GLN A 9 -3.33 11.57 14.05
N LEU A 10 -2.61 12.12 13.07
CA LEU A 10 -2.35 11.43 11.80
C LEU A 10 -1.66 10.07 12.03
N VAL A 11 -0.61 10.03 12.85
CA VAL A 11 0.11 8.79 13.15
C VAL A 11 -0.80 7.76 13.83
N LEU A 12 -1.63 8.18 14.78
CA LEU A 12 -2.59 7.28 15.43
C LEU A 12 -3.61 6.71 14.43
N ASN A 13 -4.14 7.55 13.54
CA ASN A 13 -5.10 7.10 12.52
C ASN A 13 -4.44 6.14 11.54
N ASN A 14 -3.22 6.43 11.08
CA ASN A 14 -2.47 5.52 10.21
C ASN A 14 -2.24 4.16 10.86
N ARG A 15 -1.93 4.12 12.17
CA ARG A 15 -1.77 2.86 12.91
C ARG A 15 -3.08 2.09 13.00
N LYS A 16 -4.22 2.75 13.21
CA LYS A 16 -5.54 2.10 13.22
C LYS A 16 -5.86 1.48 11.86
N ILE A 17 -5.65 2.23 10.78
CA ILE A 17 -5.88 1.75 9.40
C ILE A 17 -4.99 0.54 9.10
N ALA A 18 -3.70 0.63 9.42
CA ALA A 18 -2.74 -0.45 9.19
C ALA A 18 -2.95 -1.68 10.09
N GLY A 19 -3.63 -1.52 11.23
CA GLY A 19 -3.95 -2.60 12.15
C GLY A 19 -5.24 -3.37 11.82
N ASP A 20 -6.04 -2.87 10.88
CA ASP A 20 -7.29 -3.50 10.45
C ASP A 20 -7.00 -4.56 9.36
N PRO A 21 -7.28 -5.86 9.62
CA PRO A 21 -7.05 -6.92 8.65
C PRO A 21 -7.81 -6.74 7.32
N GLU A 22 -8.93 -6.02 7.31
CA GLU A 22 -9.67 -5.74 6.07
C GLU A 22 -8.85 -4.89 5.11
N ASN A 23 -8.13 -3.90 5.64
CA ASN A 23 -7.26 -3.02 4.87
C ASN A 23 -5.98 -3.71 4.37
N LEU A 24 -5.71 -4.94 4.84
CA LEU A 24 -4.56 -5.74 4.43
C LEU A 24 -4.90 -6.75 3.31
N LYS A 25 -6.19 -6.89 2.95
CA LYS A 25 -6.59 -7.76 1.84
C LYS A 25 -6.11 -7.19 0.51
N CYS A 26 -5.43 -8.00 -0.31
CA CYS A 26 -5.14 -7.59 -1.69
C CYS A 26 -6.39 -7.75 -2.54
N THR A 27 -6.70 -6.75 -3.35
CA THR A 27 -7.78 -6.79 -4.35
C THR A 27 -7.36 -7.47 -5.65
N CYS A 28 -6.21 -8.17 -5.66
CA CYS A 28 -5.69 -8.81 -6.86
C CYS A 28 -6.65 -9.90 -7.30
N THR A 29 -6.95 -9.91 -8.58
CA THR A 29 -7.60 -11.05 -9.22
C THR A 29 -6.61 -12.19 -9.47
N GLU A 30 -5.30 -11.90 -9.45
CA GLU A 30 -4.25 -12.87 -9.74
C GLU A 30 -3.98 -13.80 -8.56
N VAL A 31 -4.58 -14.99 -8.61
CA VAL A 31 -4.50 -16.00 -7.55
C VAL A 31 -3.07 -16.51 -7.29
N LEU A 32 -2.16 -16.38 -8.28
CA LEU A 32 -0.76 -16.79 -8.19
C LEU A 32 0.22 -15.64 -7.91
N CYS A 33 -0.26 -14.46 -7.56
CA CYS A 33 0.63 -13.36 -7.20
C CYS A 33 1.39 -13.68 -5.91
N GLU A 34 2.69 -13.98 -6.05
CA GLU A 34 3.57 -14.27 -4.90
C GLU A 34 3.75 -13.05 -3.98
N TRP A 35 3.39 -11.85 -4.44
CA TRP A 35 3.59 -10.57 -3.75
C TRP A 35 2.39 -10.09 -2.93
N HIS A 36 1.34 -10.91 -2.79
CA HIS A 36 0.20 -10.58 -1.92
C HIS A 36 0.65 -10.21 -0.50
N GLY A 37 0.21 -9.04 -0.02
CA GLY A 37 0.58 -8.52 1.30
C GLY A 37 2.02 -8.01 1.44
N ARG A 38 2.85 -8.10 0.40
CA ARG A 38 4.24 -7.57 0.35
C ARG A 38 4.31 -6.27 -0.44
N CYS A 39 3.46 -5.33 -0.05
CA CYS A 39 3.19 -4.10 -0.79
C CYS A 39 4.45 -3.26 -1.07
N ARG A 40 5.32 -3.10 -0.06
CA ARG A 40 6.51 -2.24 -0.15
C ARG A 40 7.60 -2.88 -1.03
N GLU A 41 7.83 -4.17 -0.85
CA GLU A 41 8.80 -4.97 -1.60
C GLU A 41 8.39 -5.06 -3.07
N CYS A 42 7.10 -5.28 -3.32
CA CYS A 42 6.54 -5.34 -4.66
C CYS A 42 6.75 -4.02 -5.42
N VAL A 43 6.34 -2.88 -4.84
CA VAL A 43 6.52 -1.56 -5.47
C VAL A 43 7.99 -1.25 -5.74
N ALA A 44 8.90 -1.64 -4.85
CA ALA A 44 10.34 -1.43 -5.06
C ALA A 44 10.87 -2.18 -6.29
N LEU A 45 10.47 -3.45 -6.47
CA LEU A 45 10.86 -4.27 -7.62
C LEU A 45 10.34 -3.71 -8.94
N HIS A 46 9.04 -3.38 -9.02
CA HIS A 46 8.47 -2.82 -10.24
C HIS A 46 9.12 -1.50 -10.64
N ARG A 47 9.43 -0.62 -9.67
CA ARG A 47 10.18 0.62 -9.93
C ARG A 47 11.59 0.36 -10.45
N TYR A 48 12.30 -0.63 -9.88
CA TYR A 48 13.65 -0.99 -10.31
C TYR A 48 13.66 -1.53 -11.75
N HIS A 49 12.68 -2.37 -12.09
CA HIS A 49 12.55 -2.97 -13.42
C HIS A 49 11.87 -2.07 -14.45
N GLN A 50 11.40 -0.88 -14.05
CA GLN A 50 10.57 0.00 -14.89
C GLN A 50 9.33 -0.71 -15.48
N ASP A 51 8.83 -1.71 -14.76
CA ASP A 51 7.69 -2.52 -15.16
C ASP A 51 6.38 -1.92 -14.64
N HIS A 52 5.26 -2.30 -15.25
CA HIS A 52 3.94 -1.89 -14.82
C HIS A 52 3.67 -2.38 -13.40
N VAL A 53 3.02 -1.56 -12.56
CA VAL A 53 2.63 -2.02 -11.23
C VAL A 53 1.55 -3.12 -11.34
N PRO A 54 1.50 -4.06 -10.39
CA PRO A 54 0.46 -5.09 -10.37
C PRO A 54 -0.93 -4.50 -10.27
N ALA A 55 -1.94 -5.26 -10.68
CA ALA A 55 -3.34 -4.85 -10.60
C ALA A 55 -3.75 -4.31 -9.21
N CYS A 56 -3.26 -4.91 -8.11
CA CYS A 56 -3.48 -4.41 -6.73
C CYS A 56 -3.03 -2.95 -6.51
N PHE A 57 -2.03 -2.48 -7.26
CA PHE A 57 -1.46 -1.14 -7.10
C PHE A 57 -1.82 -0.17 -8.22
N GLN A 58 -2.42 -0.64 -9.31
CA GLN A 58 -2.79 0.23 -10.43
C GLN A 58 -3.72 1.39 -10.00
N SER A 59 -4.66 1.12 -9.08
CA SER A 59 -5.56 2.15 -8.55
C SER A 59 -4.84 3.28 -7.79
N PHE A 60 -3.64 3.05 -7.26
CA PHE A 60 -2.85 4.05 -6.54
C PHE A 60 -2.00 4.94 -7.45
N VAL A 61 -1.85 4.57 -8.73
CA VAL A 61 -0.99 5.29 -9.70
C VAL A 61 -1.79 5.91 -10.86
N LEU A 62 -3.07 5.56 -11.02
CA LEU A 62 -3.94 6.08 -12.09
C LEU A 62 -4.62 7.44 -11.75
N TYR A 63 -3.92 8.33 -11.04
CA TYR A 63 -4.30 9.74 -10.88
C TYR A 63 -3.14 10.67 -11.20
#